data_AF-A0A0A8YK59-F1
#
_entry.id   AF-A0A0A8YK59-F1
#
_cell.length_a   1.000
_cell.length_b   1.000
_cell.length_c   1.000
_cell.angle_alpha   90.00
_cell.angle_beta   90.00
_cell.angle_gamma   90.00
#
_symmetry.space_group_name_H-M   'P 1'
#
loop_
_entity.id
_entity.type
_entity.pdbx_description
1 polymer ?
#
loop_
_entity_poly.entity_id
_entity_poly.type
_entity_poly.pdbx_seq_one_letter_code
_entity_poly.pdbx_strand_id
1 'polypeptide(L)' 'MVEHFVRRWRVADLGGDLSGEGRRAQDYVCGLPRKIRRMEELAHDRAAQKEPESVSFSWVFDRPVRLR' A
#
# COMPACT_ATOMS: atom_id res chain seq x y z
N MET A 1 -5.63 1.15 -4.84
CA MET A 1 -5.41 2.41 -5.61
C MET A 1 -4.29 2.29 -6.64
N VAL A 2 -3.05 1.94 -6.26
CA VAL A 2 -1.90 1.89 -7.20
C VAL A 2 -2.18 1.04 -8.44
N GLU A 3 -2.73 -0.16 -8.27
CA GLU A 3 -3.11 -1.06 -9.36
C GLU A 3 -4.06 -0.44 -10.40
N HIS A 4 -5.00 0.40 -9.93
CA HIS A 4 -5.94 1.08 -10.82
C HIS A 4 -5.20 2.03 -11.75
N PHE A 5 -4.27 2.84 -11.21
CA PHE A 5 -3.52 3.81 -11.99
C PHE A 5 -2.52 3.15 -12.95
N VAL A 6 -1.86 2.07 -12.52
CA VAL A 6 -0.97 1.27 -13.39
C VAL A 6 -1.71 0.77 -14.63
N ARG A 7 -2.94 0.26 -14.45
CA ARG A 7 -3.79 -0.17 -15.57
C ARG A 7 -4.32 1.00 -16.38
N ARG A 8 -4.87 2.02 -15.72
CA ARG A 8 -5.52 3.15 -16.38
C ARG A 8 -4.59 3.94 -17.30
N TRP A 9 -3.33 4.10 -16.88
CA TRP A 9 -2.29 4.79 -17.65
C TRP A 9 -1.43 3.86 -18.48
N ARG A 10 -1.69 2.54 -18.44
CA ARG A 10 -0.95 1.54 -19.22
C ARG A 10 0.55 1.66 -18.97
N VAL A 11 0.95 1.80 -17.71
CA VAL A 11 2.35 2.05 -17.32
C VAL A 11 3.28 0.93 -17.81
N ALA A 12 2.79 -0.31 -17.83
CA ALA A 12 3.53 -1.47 -18.36
C ALA A 12 3.76 -1.41 -19.88
N ASP A 13 2.93 -0.65 -20.61
CA ASP A 13 2.99 -0.52 -22.07
C ASP A 13 3.86 0.68 -22.51
N LEU A 14 4.42 1.45 -21.56
CA LEU A 14 5.34 2.55 -21.86
C LEU A 14 6.65 1.96 -22.42
N GLY A 15 6.76 1.88 -23.75
CA GLY A 15 7.90 1.31 -24.46
C GLY A 15 8.77 2.34 -25.19
N GLY A 16 9.86 1.85 -25.80
CA GLY A 16 10.71 2.56 -26.79
C GLY A 16 11.71 3.57 -26.22
N ASP A 17 11.22 4.57 -25.50
CA ASP A 17 11.97 5.83 -25.30
C ASP A 17 12.31 6.12 -23.83
N LEU A 18 12.12 5.13 -22.94
CA LEU A 18 12.46 5.28 -21.52
C LEU A 18 13.99 5.22 -21.33
N SER A 19 14.50 6.16 -20.53
CA SER A 19 15.86 6.10 -20.01
C SER A 19 16.07 4.85 -19.14
N GLY A 20 17.32 4.51 -18.82
CA GLY A 20 17.61 3.40 -17.90
C GLY A 20 16.96 3.59 -16.52
N GLU A 21 16.75 4.82 -16.08
CA GLU A 21 16.00 5.14 -14.87
C GLU A 21 14.49 4.96 -15.07
N GLY A 22 13.94 5.39 -16.21
CA GLY A 22 12.54 5.20 -16.56
C GLY A 22 12.11 3.74 -16.56
N ARG A 23 12.97 2.83 -17.07
CA ARG A 23 12.73 1.38 -16.99
C ARG A 23 12.68 0.87 -15.55
N ARG A 24 13.64 1.27 -14.69
CA ARG A 24 13.62 0.88 -13.27
C ARG A 24 12.37 1.39 -12.54
N ALA A 25 11.96 2.63 -12.83
CA ALA A 25 10.74 3.21 -12.26
C ALA A 25 9.49 2.45 -12.72
N GLN A 26 9.40 2.11 -14.00
CA GLN A 26 8.32 1.29 -14.56
C GLN A 26 8.22 -0.07 -13.87
N ASP A 27 9.33 -0.79 -13.77
CA ASP A 27 9.39 -2.10 -13.10
C ASP A 27 8.96 -2.02 -11.64
N TYR A 28 9.46 -1.01 -10.93
CA TYR A 28 9.11 -0.77 -9.53
C TYR A 28 7.61 -0.52 -9.35
N VAL A 29 7.05 0.43 -10.11
CA VAL A 29 5.64 0.83 -10.01
C VAL A 29 4.72 -0.31 -10.43
N CYS A 30 5.05 -1.07 -11.49
CA CYS A 30 4.25 -2.21 -11.93
C CYS A 30 4.31 -3.39 -10.94
N GLY A 31 5.43 -3.59 -10.24
CA GLY A 31 5.57 -4.61 -9.20
C GLY A 31 4.94 -4.23 -7.85
N LEU A 32 4.73 -2.93 -7.59
CA LEU A 32 4.29 -2.42 -6.30
C LEU A 32 2.91 -2.94 -5.83
N PRO A 33 1.87 -3.05 -6.69
CA PRO A 33 0.57 -3.56 -6.26
C PRO A 33 0.61 -4.93 -5.58
N ARG A 34 1.38 -5.86 -6.14
CA ARG A 34 1.55 -7.20 -5.56
C ARG A 34 2.26 -7.14 -4.21
N LYS A 35 3.29 -6.30 -4.11
CA LYS A 35 4.06 -6.12 -2.87
C LYS A 35 3.19 -5.52 -1.75
N ILE A 36 2.37 -4.52 -2.07
CA ILE A 36 1.45 -3.89 -1.11
C ILE A 36 0.46 -4.92 -0.55
N ARG A 37 -0.20 -5.70 -1.42
CA ARG A 37 -1.15 -6.74 -0.96
C ARG A 37 -0.51 -7.73 0.00
N ARG A 38 0.67 -8.25 -0.34
CA ARG A 38 1.39 -9.19 0.52
C ARG A 38 1.76 -8.56 1.87
N MET A 39 2.15 -7.29 1.89
CA MET A 39 2.46 -6.58 3.13
C MET A 39 1.21 -6.34 3.98
N GLU A 40 0.08 -6.03 3.34
CA GLU A 40 -1.21 -5.86 4.00
C GLU A 40 -1.69 -7.17 4.64
N GLU A 41 -1.63 -8.29 3.90
CA GLU A 41 -1.91 -9.64 4.41
C GLU A 41 -1.05 -9.95 5.65
N LEU A 42 0.27 -9.76 5.54
CA LEU A 42 1.19 -9.99 6.66
C LEU A 42 0.93 -9.06 7.86
N ALA A 43 0.52 -7.82 7.61
CA ALA A 43 0.17 -6.88 8.68
C ALA A 43 -1.13 -7.30 9.37
N HIS A 44 -2.12 -7.78 8.60
CA HIS A 44 -3.37 -8.28 9.13
C HIS A 44 -3.16 -9.54 9.98
N ASP A 45 -2.37 -10.50 9.51
CA ASP A 45 -2.01 -11.71 10.27
C ASP A 45 -1.33 -11.37 11.60
N ARG A 46 -0.45 -10.37 11.60
CA ARG A 46 0.22 -9.89 12.83
C ARG A 46 -0.72 -9.14 13.76
N ALA A 47 -1.67 -8.37 13.23
CA ALA A 47 -2.66 -7.66 14.01
C ALA A 47 -3.64 -8.65 14.67
N ALA A 48 -4.03 -9.71 13.97
CA ALA A 48 -4.90 -10.76 14.50
C ALA A 48 -4.29 -11.52 15.68
N GLN A 49 -2.97 -11.53 15.83
CA GLN A 49 -2.26 -12.14 16.95
C GLN A 49 -2.10 -11.21 18.16
N LYS A 50 -2.42 -9.92 18.03
CA LYS A 50 -2.30 -8.93 19.10
C LYS A 50 -3.66 -8.63 19.70
N GLU A 51 -3.70 -8.37 21.01
CA GLU A 51 -4.93 -7.86 21.61
C GLU A 51 -5.22 -6.43 21.13
N PRO A 52 -6.51 -6.10 20.90
CA PRO A 52 -6.90 -4.77 20.43
C PRO A 52 -6.57 -3.71 21.49
N GLU A 53 -5.70 -2.78 21.12
CA GLU A 53 -5.29 -1.68 21.99
C GLU A 53 -6.38 -0.60 22.03
N SER A 54 -6.62 -0.04 23.21
CA SER A 54 -7.50 1.12 23.38
C SER A 54 -6.65 2.38 23.43
N VAL A 55 -6.85 3.27 22.45
CA VAL A 55 -6.11 4.52 22.34
C VAL A 55 -7.07 5.69 22.45
N SER A 56 -6.69 6.69 23.25
CA SER A 56 -7.42 7.96 23.36
C SER A 56 -6.98 8.92 22.29
N PHE A 57 -7.96 9.61 21.70
CA PHE A 57 -7.76 10.50 20.58
C PHE A 57 -8.33 11.89 20.90
N SER A 58 -7.51 12.95 20.77
CA SER A 58 -7.89 14.32 21.17
C SER A 58 -9.07 14.89 20.37
N TRP A 59 -9.14 14.62 19.06
CA TRP A 59 -10.28 14.95 18.19
C TRP A 59 -11.59 14.21 18.54
N VAL A 60 -11.56 13.26 19.48
CA VAL A 60 -12.74 12.59 20.05
C VAL A 60 -12.86 12.84 21.56
N PHE A 61 -12.33 13.99 22.03
CA PHE A 61 -12.33 14.38 23.44
C PHE A 61 -11.65 13.35 24.34
N ASP A 62 -10.54 12.78 23.86
CA ASP A 62 -9.74 11.77 24.54
C ASP A 62 -10.52 10.51 24.98
N ARG A 63 -11.67 10.26 24.36
CA ARG A 63 -12.43 9.02 24.60
C ARG A 63 -11.62 7.82 24.08
N PRO A 64 -11.51 6.73 24.86
CA PRO A 64 -10.78 5.55 24.44
C PRO A 64 -11.52 4.86 23.28
N VAL A 65 -10.80 4.61 22.19
CA VAL A 65 -11.30 3.91 21.01
C VAL A 65 -10.47 2.65 20.81
N ARG A 66 -11.14 1.50 20.60
CA ARG A 66 -10.46 0.25 20.25
C ARG A 66 -9.95 0.31 18.82
N LEU A 67 -8.64 0.17 18.66
CA LEU A 67 -8.01 -0.04 17.36
C LEU A 67 -8.19 -1.50 16.97
N ARG A 68 -8.64 -1.72 15.74
CA ARG A 68 -8.92 -3.04 15.18
C ARG A 68 -7.97 -3.34 14.03
#